data_AF-A0A846MK75-F1
#
_entry.id   AF-A0A846MK75-F1
#
_cell.length_a   1.000
_cell.length_b   1.000
_cell.length_c   1.000
_cell.angle_alpha   90.00
_cell.angle_beta   90.00
_cell.angle_gamma   90.00
#
_symmetry.space_group_name_H-M   'P 1'
#
loop_
_entity.id
_entity.type
_entity.pdbx_description
1 polymer ?
#
loop_
_entity_poly.entity_id
_entity_poly.type
_entity_poly.pdbx_seq_one_letter_code
_entity_poly.pdbx_strand_id
1 'polypeptide(L)' 'MKISSFPVADLKEQTLKKVQELEKRLREETGEEIVLIAYKHEKTSQED' A
#
# COMPACT_ATOMS: atom_id res chain seq x y z
N MET A 1 -11.20 -15.93 -16.10
CA MET A 1 -10.86 -14.83 -15.17
C MET A 1 -9.36 -14.90 -14.90
N LYS A 2 -8.56 -13.93 -15.36
CA LYS A 2 -7.19 -13.78 -14.86
C LYS A 2 -7.32 -13.26 -13.43
N ILE A 3 -6.91 -14.07 -12.46
CA ILE A 3 -6.79 -13.63 -11.06
C ILE A 3 -5.57 -12.71 -11.06
N SER A 4 -5.79 -11.41 -10.94
CA SER A 4 -4.70 -10.45 -10.74
C SER A 4 -3.99 -10.83 -9.45
N SER A 5 -2.73 -11.26 -9.53
CA SER A 5 -1.89 -11.45 -8.36
C SER A 5 -1.72 -10.08 -7.70
N PHE A 6 -2.09 -9.98 -6.42
CA PHE A 6 -1.76 -8.84 -5.57
C PHE A 6 -0.66 -9.27 -4.60
N PRO A 7 0.58 -9.45 -5.09
CA PRO A 7 1.68 -9.88 -4.24
C PRO A 7 1.92 -8.84 -3.15
N VAL A 8 2.08 -9.30 -1.91
CA VAL A 8 2.38 -8.42 -0.76
C VAL A 8 3.65 -7.62 -1.04
N ALA A 9 3.59 -6.31 -0.83
CA ALA A 9 4.76 -5.45 -1.00
C ALA A 9 5.87 -5.82 -0.01
N ASP A 10 7.11 -5.83 -0.49
CA ASP A 10 8.29 -5.99 0.35
C ASP A 10 8.84 -4.58 0.66
N LEU A 11 8.36 -4.00 1.76
CA LEU A 11 8.73 -2.64 2.18
C LEU A 11 9.84 -2.69 3.22
N LYS A 12 10.89 -1.89 3.00
CA LYS A 12 11.95 -1.69 3.99
C LYS A 12 11.39 -1.05 5.26
N GLU A 13 12.01 -1.33 6.41
CA GLU A 13 11.57 -0.83 7.72
C GLU A 13 11.35 0.70 7.76
N GLN A 14 12.25 1.48 7.15
CA GLN A 14 12.10 2.93 7.06
C GLN A 14 10.85 3.37 6.30
N THR A 15 10.47 2.63 5.25
CA THR A 15 9.25 2.90 4.48
C THR A 15 8.01 2.51 5.26
N LEU A 16 8.05 1.38 5.98
CA LEU A 16 6.95 0.95 6.86
C LEU A 16 6.64 2.00 7.93
N LYS A 17 7.67 2.56 8.58
CA LYS A 17 7.49 3.63 9.58
C LYS A 17 6.78 4.85 8.99
N LYS A 18 7.16 5.29 7.79
CA LYS A 18 6.50 6.41 7.10
C LYS A 18 5.03 6.13 6.79
N VAL A 19 4.71 4.91 6.36
CA VAL A 19 3.32 4.50 6.06
C VAL A 19 2.48 4.48 7.34
N GLN A 20 3.03 3.98 8.45
CA GLN A 20 2.37 3.98 9.76
C GLN A 20 2.14 5.40 10.30
N GLU A 21 3.13 6.28 10.18
CA GLU A 21 2.99 7.69 10.58
C GLU A 21 1.89 8.39 9.77
N LEU A 22 1.82 8.13 8.46
CA LEU A 22 0.78 8.67 7.60
C LEU A 22 -0.61 8.15 7.98
N GLU A 23 -0.75 6.85 8.18
CA GLU A 23 -2.01 6.23 8.59
C GLU A 23 -2.52 6.84 9.90
N LYS A 24 -1.66 6.90 10.92
CA LYS A 24 -1.99 7.48 12.21
C LYS A 24 -2.48 8.92 12.07
N ARG A 25 -1.76 9.73 11.28
CA ARG A 25 -2.11 11.13 11.09
C ARG A 25 -3.47 11.31 10.40
N LEU A 26 -3.74 10.51 9.36
CA LEU A 26 -5.03 10.56 8.67
C LEU A 26 -6.18 10.12 9.59
N ARG A 27 -5.97 9.09 10.41
CA ARG A 27 -6.96 8.64 11.41
C ARG A 27 -7.29 9.74 12.41
N GLU A 28 -6.27 10.44 12.92
CA GLU A 28 -6.45 11.55 13.86
C GLU A 28 -7.14 12.76 13.22
N GLU A 29 -6.81 13.09 11.97
CA GLU A 29 -7.38 14.24 11.25
C GLU A 29 -8.84 14.03 10.81
N THR A 30 -9.19 12.79 10.44
CA THR A 30 -10.53 12.46 9.90
C THR A 30 -11.49 11.89 10.94
N GLY A 31 -10.97 11.28 12.01
CA GLY A 31 -11.76 10.48 12.94
C GLY A 31 -12.27 9.16 12.36
N GLU A 32 -11.78 8.76 11.18
CA GLU A 32 -12.18 7.52 10.49
C GLU A 32 -11.14 6.41 10.69
N GLU A 33 -11.59 5.15 10.64
CA GLU A 33 -10.69 3.99 10.63
C GLU A 33 -10.14 3.74 9.22
N ILE A 34 -8.81 3.74 9.09
CA ILE A 34 -8.13 3.67 7.79
C ILE A 34 -7.30 2.39 7.68
N VAL A 35 -7.42 1.71 6.54
CA VAL A 35 -6.62 0.54 6.20
C VAL A 35 -5.78 0.85 4.97
N LEU A 36 -4.46 0.76 5.10
CA LEU A 36 -3.51 0.90 4.00
C LEU A 36 -3.02 -0.48 3.56
N ILE A 37 -3.15 -0.77 2.27
CA ILE A 37 -2.69 -2.04 1.70
C ILE A 37 -1.64 -1.78 0.63
N ALA A 38 -0.46 -2.36 0.81
CA ALA A 38 0.66 -2.21 -0.12
C ALA A 38 0.91 -3.52 -0.88
N TYR A 39 0.92 -3.44 -2.20
CA TYR A 39 1.21 -4.55 -3.10
C TYR A 39 2.41 -4.23 -3.99
N LYS A 40 3.14 -5.26 -4.45
CA LYS A 40 4.20 -5.04 -5.44
C LYS A 40 3.56 -4.58 -6.73
N HIS A 41 4.16 -3.56 -7.32
CA HIS A 41 3.82 -3.17 -8.67
C HIS A 41 4.45 -4.18 -9.63
N GLU A 42 3.67 -5.17 -10.05
CA GLU A 42 4.03 -5.96 -11.22
C GLU A 42 3.87 -5.02 -12.42
N LYS A 43 4.97 -4.66 -13.08
CA LYS A 43 4.89 -4.05 -14.40
C LYS A 43 4.23 -5.08 -15.31
N THR A 44 2.91 -5.07 -15.41
CA THR A 44 2.27 -5.54 -16.62
C THR A 44 2.81 -4.61 -17.69
N SER A 45 3.77 -5.10 -18.48
CA SER A 45 4.05 -4.55 -19.81
C SER A 45 2.73 -4.58 -20.57
N GLN A 46 1.92 -3.54 -20.41
CA GLN A 46 1.04 -3.09 -21.48
C GLN A 46 1.96 -2.27 -22.37
N GLU A 47 2.67 -2.98 -23.23
CA GLU A 47 3.07 -2.46 -24.52
C GLU A 47 1.79 -2.21 -25.31
N ASP A 48 1.53 -0.96 -25.66
CA ASP A 48 0.87 -0.54 -26.90
C ASP A 48 1.55 0.75 -27.35
#